data_AF-A0A2S2C066-F1
#
_entry.id   AF-A0A2S2C066-F1
#
_cell.length_a   1.000
_cell.length_b   1.000
_cell.length_c   1.000
_cell.angle_alpha   90.00
_cell.angle_beta   90.00
_cell.angle_gamma   90.00
#
_symmetry.space_group_name_H-M   'P 1'
#
loop_
_entity.id
_entity.type
_entity.pdbx_description
1 polymer ?
#
loop_
_entity_poly.entity_id
_entity_poly.type
_entity_poly.pdbx_seq_one_letter_code
_entity_poly.pdbx_strand_id
1 'polypeptide(L)'
;MARMPRGTTPNGLREHLLREAEDFRDRYGHIDAQVFNELSKPVRMLASGQPVELRRYQLPADHHERCAGQPHDVLILDVGNRLHLEG
;
A
#
# COMPACT_ATOMS: atom_id res chain seq x y z
N MET A 1 10.05 0.27 -11.71
CA MET A 1 8.87 -0.58 -11.49
C MET A 1 9.37 -1.87 -10.87
N ALA A 2 9.44 -1.93 -9.53
CA ALA A 2 9.86 -3.13 -8.83
C ALA A 2 8.76 -4.18 -8.98
N ARG A 3 9.07 -5.35 -9.54
CA ARG A 3 8.14 -6.48 -9.56
C ARG A 3 8.10 -7.10 -8.18
N MET A 4 6.92 -7.41 -7.66
CA MET A 4 6.83 -8.26 -6.48
C MET A 4 7.43 -9.64 -6.84
N PRO A 5 8.27 -10.23 -5.98
CA PRO A 5 8.69 -11.61 -6.16
C PRO A 5 7.45 -12.51 -6.09
N ARG A 6 7.31 -13.43 -7.04
CA ARG A 6 6.21 -14.40 -7.08
C ARG A 6 6.14 -15.16 -5.76
N GLY A 7 5.00 -15.09 -5.07
CA GLY A 7 4.75 -15.86 -3.84
C GLY A 7 4.66 -15.06 -2.55
N THR A 8 4.47 -13.74 -2.61
CA THR A 8 4.27 -12.93 -1.41
C THR A 8 2.99 -13.35 -0.69
N THR A 9 3.16 -14.14 0.37
CA THR A 9 2.14 -14.40 1.39
C THR A 9 1.54 -13.09 1.90
N PRO A 10 0.30 -13.08 2.41
CA PRO A 10 -0.40 -11.89 2.94
C PRO A 10 0.51 -10.93 3.74
N ASN A 11 1.43 -11.47 4.55
CA ASN A 11 2.42 -10.71 5.32
C ASN A 11 3.33 -9.75 4.53
N GLY A 12 3.66 -10.02 3.26
CA GLY A 12 4.59 -9.17 2.51
C GLY A 12 3.93 -8.03 1.74
N LEU A 13 2.60 -7.97 1.66
CA LEU A 13 1.93 -6.85 1.00
C LEU A 13 2.11 -5.54 1.77
N ARG A 14 1.88 -5.56 3.09
CA ARG A 14 2.06 -4.36 3.93
C ARG A 14 3.50 -3.85 3.87
N GLU A 15 4.47 -4.75 3.99
CA GLU A 15 5.89 -4.42 3.91
C GLU A 15 6.27 -3.84 2.55
N HIS A 16 5.73 -4.39 1.45
CA HIS A 16 5.98 -3.87 0.12
C HIS A 16 5.39 -2.46 -0.06
N LEU A 17 4.13 -2.26 0.32
CA LEU A 17 3.49 -0.94 0.25
C LEU A 17 4.22 0.08 1.12
N LEU A 18 4.68 -0.35 2.31
CA LEU A 18 5.47 0.51 3.19
C LEU A 18 6.77 0.93 2.52
N ARG A 19 7.50 -0.01 1.92
CA ARG A 19 8.75 0.28 1.19
C ARG A 19 8.51 1.22 0.00
N GLU A 20 7.46 0.99 -0.79
CA GLU A 20 7.13 1.89 -1.90
C GLU A 20 6.75 3.30 -1.42
N ALA A 21 6.02 3.40 -0.31
CA ALA A 21 5.66 4.70 0.29
C ALA A 21 6.90 5.44 0.83
N GLU A 22 7.83 4.73 1.47
CA GLU A 22 9.11 5.27 1.94
C GLU A 22 9.98 5.74 0.76
N ASP A 23 10.15 4.90 -0.27
CA ASP A 23 10.91 5.24 -1.48
C ASP A 23 10.31 6.48 -2.17
N PHE A 24 8.98 6.57 -2.24
CA PHE A 24 8.29 7.72 -2.83
C PHE A 24 8.47 8.99 -2.00
N ARG A 25 8.32 8.90 -0.68
CA ARG A 25 8.58 10.02 0.25
C ARG A 25 10.03 10.48 0.14
N ASP A 26 11.00 9.58 0.12
CA ASP A 26 12.42 9.96 0.10
C ASP A 26 12.81 10.55 -1.26
N ARG A 27 12.20 10.08 -2.35
CA ARG A 27 12.42 10.62 -3.68
C ARG A 27 11.77 11.99 -3.91
N TYR A 28 10.61 12.28 -3.33
CA TYR A 28 9.88 13.52 -3.65
C TYR A 28 9.66 14.47 -2.47
N GLY A 29 9.81 13.98 -1.24
CA GLY A 29 9.61 14.76 -0.02
C GLY A 29 10.68 15.83 0.21
N HIS A 30 11.81 15.78 -0.49
CA HIS A 30 12.83 16.83 -0.41
C HIS A 30 12.43 18.14 -1.12
N ILE A 31 11.34 18.14 -1.90
CA ILE A 31 10.87 19.31 -2.65
C ILE A 31 10.39 20.41 -1.70
N ASP A 32 9.63 20.04 -0.66
CA ASP A 32 9.08 20.96 0.31
C ASP A 32 8.66 20.23 1.60
N ALA A 33 8.70 20.92 2.74
CA ALA A 33 8.35 20.35 4.04
C ALA A 33 6.87 19.93 4.13
N GLN A 34 5.95 20.63 3.48
CA GLN A 34 4.55 20.24 3.39
C GLN A 34 4.40 18.95 2.58
N VAL A 35 5.12 18.83 1.46
CA VAL A 35 5.13 17.60 0.65
C VAL A 35 5.66 16.42 1.47
N PHE A 36 6.77 16.60 2.19
CA PHE A 36 7.30 15.56 3.08
C PHE A 36 6.27 15.09 4.12
N ASN A 37 5.55 16.03 4.74
CA ASN A 37 4.53 15.72 5.74
C ASN A 37 3.34 14.95 5.14
N GLU A 38 2.87 15.35 3.96
CA GLU A 38 1.79 14.64 3.26
C GLU A 38 2.22 13.22 2.88
N LEU A 39 3.42 13.04 2.33
CA LEU A 39 3.94 11.72 1.95
C LEU A 39 4.28 10.84 3.16
N SER A 40 4.49 11.44 4.34
CA SER A 40 4.69 10.69 5.59
C SER A 40 3.40 10.08 6.15
N LYS A 41 2.21 10.57 5.77
CA LYS A 41 0.93 10.02 6.22
C LYS A 41 0.74 8.54 5.84
N PRO A 42 0.86 8.13 4.56
CA PRO A 42 0.72 6.72 4.19
C PRO A 42 1.80 5.84 4.83
N VAL A 43 3.04 6.32 4.98
CA VAL A 43 4.10 5.59 5.68
C VAL A 43 3.71 5.29 7.13
N ARG A 44 3.26 6.31 7.87
CA ARG A 44 2.81 6.15 9.26
C ARG A 44 1.60 5.21 9.37
N MET A 45 0.65 5.33 8.45
CA MET A 45 -0.54 4.49 8.41
C MET A 45 -0.17 3.01 8.21
N LEU A 46 0.70 2.70 7.24
CA LEU A 46 1.15 1.34 6.97
C LEU A 46 2.00 0.77 8.12
N ALA A 47 2.93 1.57 8.66
CA ALA A 47 3.80 1.18 9.78
C ALA A 47 3.06 0.99 11.11
N SER A 48 1.89 1.60 11.28
CA SER A 48 1.08 1.46 12.51
C SER A 48 0.57 0.04 12.76
N GLY A 49 0.56 -0.81 11.73
CA GLY A 49 -0.05 -2.14 11.79
C GLY A 49 -1.57 -2.15 11.87
N GLN A 50 -2.22 -0.98 11.93
CA GLN A 50 -3.68 -0.86 11.95
C GLN A 50 -4.29 -1.27 10.60
N PRO A 51 -5.60 -1.58 10.57
CA PRO A 51 -6.32 -1.77 9.32
C PRO A 51 -6.16 -0.56 8.40
N VAL A 52 -5.91 -0.82 7.12
CA VAL A 52 -5.71 0.23 6.11
C VAL A 52 -6.68 0.02 4.96
N GLU A 53 -7.40 1.07 4.61
CA GLU A 53 -8.21 1.11 3.40
C GLU A 53 -7.33 1.36 2.18
N LEU A 54 -7.48 0.52 1.17
CA LEU A 54 -6.77 0.57 -0.09
C LEU A 54 -7.77 0.43 -1.22
N ARG A 55 -7.50 1.08 -2.35
CA ARG A 55 -8.21 0.86 -3.61
C ARG A 55 -7.49 -0.21 -4.41
N ARG A 56 -8.21 -0.94 -5.26
CA ARG A 56 -7.59 -1.97 -6.13
C ARG A 56 -6.42 -1.43 -6.95
N TYR A 57 -6.52 -0.20 -7.46
CA TYR A 57 -5.42 0.41 -8.24
C TYR A 57 -4.16 0.74 -7.42
N GLN A 58 -4.25 0.77 -6.08
CA GLN A 58 -3.10 0.96 -5.19
C GLN A 58 -2.34 -0.33 -4.93
N LEU A 59 -2.92 -1.48 -5.27
CA LEU A 59 -2.24 -2.77 -5.16
C LEU A 59 -1.16 -2.91 -6.24
N PRO A 60 -0.13 -3.74 -6.03
CA PRO A 60 0.86 -4.07 -7.05
C PRO A 60 0.21 -4.54 -8.36
N ALA A 61 0.85 -4.24 -9.49
CA ALA A 61 0.31 -4.53 -10.83
C ALA A 61 0.03 -6.02 -11.07
N ASP A 62 0.76 -6.89 -10.39
CA ASP A 62 0.66 -8.36 -10.45
C ASP A 62 -0.19 -8.97 -9.33
N HIS A 63 -0.77 -8.16 -8.44
CA HIS A 63 -1.60 -8.64 -7.35
C HIS A 63 -2.98 -9.10 -7.87
N HIS A 64 -3.41 -10.32 -7.54
CA HIS A 64 -4.68 -10.90 -7.99
C HIS A 64 -5.88 -9.97 -7.72
N GLU A 65 -5.98 -9.44 -6.49
CA GLU A 65 -7.04 -8.52 -6.10
C GLU A 65 -7.07 -7.19 -6.88
N ARG A 66 -6.01 -6.83 -7.63
CA ARG A 66 -6.06 -5.63 -8.47
C ARG A 66 -7.05 -5.78 -9.63
N CYS A 67 -7.21 -7.00 -10.15
CA CYS A 67 -8.04 -7.31 -11.32
C CYS A 67 -9.34 -8.04 -10.97
N ALA A 68 -9.59 -8.37 -9.70
CA ALA A 68 -10.71 -9.19 -9.26
C ALA A 68 -12.07 -8.44 -9.12
N GLY A 69 -12.13 -7.15 -9.46
CA GLY A 69 -13.34 -6.33 -9.30
C GLY A 69 -13.23 -4.94 -9.93
N GLN A 70 -14.00 -3.97 -9.43
CA GLN A 70 -13.98 -2.60 -9.95
C GLN A 70 -12.77 -1.83 -9.40
N PRO A 71 -12.11 -0.96 -10.20
CA PRO A 71 -10.91 -0.24 -9.77
C PRO A 71 -11.07 0.56 -8.46
N HIS A 72 -12.29 1.03 -8.20
CA HIS A 72 -12.63 1.87 -7.05
C HIS A 72 -13.10 1.08 -5.83
N ASP A 73 -13.19 -0.25 -5.90
CA ASP A 73 -13.52 -1.07 -4.74
C ASP A 73 -12.55 -0.78 -3.60
N VAL A 74 -13.10 -0.64 -2.40
CA VAL A 74 -12.31 -0.49 -1.17
C VAL A 74 -11.96 -1.88 -0.65
N LEU A 75 -10.68 -2.07 -0.39
CA LEU A 75 -10.13 -3.24 0.25
C LEU A 75 -9.58 -2.83 1.61
N ILE A 76 -9.84 -3.64 2.63
CA ILE A 76 -9.29 -3.47 3.96
C ILE A 76 -8.13 -4.44 4.10
N LEU A 77 -6.92 -3.89 4.26
CA LEU A 77 -5.74 -4.64 4.69
C LEU A 77 -5.74 -4.70 6.21
N ASP A 78 -6.14 -5.85 6.77
CA ASP A 78 -6.29 -6.03 8.21
C ASP A 78 -4.94 -6.12 8.98
N VAL A 79 -5.04 -6.29 10.30
CA VAL A 79 -3.89 -6.47 11.20
C VAL A 79 -3.14 -7.79 10.98
N GLY A 80 -3.79 -8.78 10.37
CA GLY A 80 -3.19 -10.05 9.95
C GLY A 80 -2.56 -9.99 8.56
N ASN A 81 -2.44 -8.78 7.98
CA ASN A 81 -1.97 -8.52 6.62
C ASN A 81 -2.79 -9.24 5.53
N ARG A 82 -4.09 -9.45 5.77
CA ARG A 82 -5.00 -10.03 4.78
C ARG A 82 -5.87 -8.94 4.19
N LEU A 83 -6.07 -9.00 2.88
CA LEU A 83 -7.00 -8.13 2.16
C LEU A 83 -8.39 -8.73 2.18
N HIS A 84 -9.38 -7.90 2.48
CA HIS A 84 -10.80 -8.22 2.35
C HIS A 84 -11.50 -7.09 1.63
N LEU A 85 -12.54 -7.41 0.86
CA LEU A 85 -13.41 -6.39 0.27
C LEU A 85 -14.22 -5.71 1.39
N GLU A 86 -14.27 -4.38 1.38
CA GLU A 86 -15.24 -3.64 2.20
C GLU A 86 -16.64 -3.97 1.67
N GLY A 87 -17.49 -4.54 2.53
CA GLY A 87 -18.84 -5.01 2.18
C GLY A 87 -19.86 -3.90 2.13
#